data_AF-A0A538PM91-F1
#
_entry.id   AF-A0A538PM91-F1
#
_cell.length_a   1.000
_cell.length_b   1.000
_cell.length_c   1.000
_cell.angle_alpha   90.00
_cell.angle_beta   90.00
_cell.angle_gamma   90.00
#
_symmetry.space_group_name_H-M   'P 1'
#
loop_
_entity.id
_entity.type
_entity.pdbx_description
1 polymer ?
#
loop_
_entity_poly.entity_id
_entity_poly.type
_entity_poly.pdbx_seq_one_letter_code
_entity_poly.pdbx_strand_id
1 'polypeptide(L)'
;MTKRHELRCYDYVNRPYELVSDALSANALGIFERATRSAAARINDLGAELRVRVGALEIATDVDIAVAAVPGQRSPDDKPATRLDLTWRSRRRPGMFPEMTGSLWAYALGPRETQIELVGTYDPPLGLLGDAIDAIAMHRIAEASVQRFVSDIATYLRSELPVQPGPGDTFLVAVE
;
A
#
# COMPACT_ATOMS: atom_id res chain seq x y z
N MET A 1 -10.21 -20.22 -18.23
CA MET A 1 -9.90 -18.83 -17.85
C MET A 1 -9.88 -18.78 -16.34
N THR A 2 -8.75 -18.42 -15.73
CA THR A 2 -8.67 -18.27 -14.26
C THR A 2 -9.51 -17.06 -13.86
N LYS A 3 -10.38 -17.20 -12.85
CA LYS A 3 -11.21 -16.08 -12.36
C LYS A 3 -10.28 -15.06 -11.69
N ARG A 4 -10.32 -13.80 -12.11
CA ARG A 4 -9.64 -12.71 -11.37
C ARG A 4 -10.29 -12.56 -10.01
N HIS A 5 -9.47 -12.44 -8.99
CA HIS A 5 -9.92 -12.18 -7.62
C HIS A 5 -9.74 -10.70 -7.32
N GLU A 6 -10.81 -10.08 -6.84
CA GLU A 6 -10.80 -8.70 -6.37
C GLU A 6 -10.21 -8.63 -4.96
N LEU A 7 -9.45 -7.56 -4.70
CA LEU A 7 -8.91 -7.23 -3.40
C LEU A 7 -9.25 -5.77 -3.08
N ARG A 8 -9.70 -5.54 -1.86
CA ARG A 8 -9.92 -4.20 -1.33
C ARG A 8 -9.44 -4.14 0.12
N CYS A 9 -8.48 -3.28 0.39
CA CYS A 9 -7.98 -3.05 1.73
C CYS A 9 -7.83 -1.54 1.96
N TYR A 10 -8.04 -1.09 3.18
CA TYR A 10 -7.84 0.30 3.55
C TYR A 10 -7.19 0.40 4.92
N ASP A 11 -6.55 1.53 5.17
CA ASP A 11 -6.03 1.95 6.48
C ASP A 11 -6.11 3.48 6.55
N TYR A 12 -5.89 4.04 7.74
CA TYR A 12 -6.04 5.45 8.03
C TYR A 12 -4.71 6.10 8.36
N VAL A 13 -4.55 7.30 7.83
CA VAL A 13 -3.45 8.21 8.17
C VAL A 13 -4.09 9.39 8.91
N ASN A 14 -3.69 9.57 10.17
CA ASN A 14 -4.15 10.68 11.01
C ASN A 14 -3.45 12.01 10.64
N ARG A 15 -3.48 12.34 9.34
CA ARG A 15 -2.94 13.55 8.73
C ARG A 15 -3.96 14.11 7.72
N PRO A 16 -3.98 15.43 7.49
CA PRO A 16 -4.77 16.03 6.42
C PRO A 16 -4.43 15.46 5.04
N TYR A 17 -5.43 15.45 4.16
CA TYR A 17 -5.33 14.90 2.81
C TYR A 17 -4.25 15.58 1.99
N GLU A 18 -4.11 16.91 2.10
CA GLU A 18 -3.16 17.70 1.34
C GLU A 18 -1.72 17.24 1.61
N LEU A 19 -1.36 17.03 2.87
CA LEU A 19 -0.02 16.53 3.24
C LEU A 19 0.25 15.13 2.70
N VAL A 20 -0.75 14.26 2.75
CA VAL A 20 -0.64 12.89 2.24
C VAL A 20 -0.53 12.89 0.72
N SER A 21 -1.37 13.69 0.05
CA SER A 21 -1.38 13.88 -1.40
C SER A 21 -0.05 14.42 -1.91
N ASP A 22 0.49 15.45 -1.26
CA ASP A 22 1.75 16.07 -1.63
C ASP A 22 2.91 15.08 -1.50
N ALA A 23 2.96 14.32 -0.40
CA ALA A 23 3.99 13.30 -0.20
C ALA A 23 3.93 12.19 -1.26
N LEU A 24 2.73 11.66 -1.53
CA LEU A 24 2.53 10.63 -2.56
C LEU A 24 2.86 11.15 -3.96
N SER A 25 2.47 12.39 -4.28
CA SER A 25 2.75 13.01 -5.58
C SER A 25 4.23 13.31 -5.77
N ALA A 26 4.94 13.66 -4.70
CA ALA A 26 6.37 13.95 -4.74
C ALA A 26 7.22 12.69 -4.94
N ASN A 27 6.93 11.60 -4.22
CA ASN A 27 7.74 10.37 -4.29
C ASN A 27 7.02 9.10 -3.79
N ALA A 28 5.93 8.69 -4.44
CA ALA A 28 5.21 7.47 -4.09
C ALA A 28 6.10 6.22 -4.05
N LEU A 29 6.93 5.99 -5.08
CA LEU A 29 7.76 4.78 -5.16
C LEU A 29 8.76 4.71 -4.00
N GLY A 30 9.48 5.80 -3.72
CA GLY A 30 10.42 5.84 -2.61
C GLY A 30 9.74 5.79 -1.23
N ILE A 31 8.46 6.17 -1.12
CA ILE A 31 7.65 5.92 0.08
C ILE A 31 7.37 4.43 0.22
N PHE A 32 6.90 3.76 -0.84
CA PHE A 32 6.57 2.33 -0.81
C PHE A 32 7.78 1.46 -0.50
N GLU A 33 8.93 1.76 -1.11
CA GLU A 33 10.19 1.08 -0.82
C GLU A 33 10.62 1.24 0.63
N ARG A 34 10.54 2.45 1.19
CA ARG A 34 10.91 2.71 2.60
C ARG A 34 9.92 2.11 3.59
N ALA A 35 8.63 2.18 3.30
CA ALA A 35 7.56 1.64 4.13
C ALA A 35 7.66 0.11 4.26
N THR A 36 7.97 -0.58 3.16
CA THR A 36 8.02 -2.04 3.13
C THR A 36 9.37 -2.64 3.53
N ARG A 37 10.44 -1.84 3.52
CA ARG A 37 11.81 -2.27 3.83
C ARG A 37 11.89 -2.97 5.19
N SER A 38 12.39 -4.20 5.19
CA SER A 38 12.72 -4.92 6.43
C SER A 38 14.12 -4.57 6.92
N ALA A 39 14.37 -4.70 8.22
CA ALA A 39 15.74 -4.62 8.76
C ALA A 39 16.66 -5.73 8.22
N ALA A 40 16.09 -6.81 7.68
CA ALA A 40 16.79 -7.92 7.04
C ALA A 40 17.02 -7.72 5.53
N ALA A 41 16.43 -6.69 4.92
CA ALA A 41 16.62 -6.37 3.52
C ALA A 41 18.11 -6.09 3.27
N ARG A 42 18.68 -6.75 2.26
CA ARG A 42 20.11 -6.56 1.93
C ARG A 42 20.31 -5.12 1.49
N ILE A 43 21.40 -4.51 1.97
CA ILE A 43 21.78 -3.09 1.76
C ILE A 43 21.77 -2.65 0.27
N ASN A 44 21.82 -3.58 -0.68
CA ASN A 44 21.90 -3.32 -2.12
C ASN A 44 20.69 -3.79 -2.95
N ASP A 45 19.62 -4.32 -2.34
CA ASP A 45 18.40 -4.70 -3.09
C ASP A 45 17.44 -3.50 -3.10
N LEU A 46 17.43 -2.77 -4.20
CA LEU A 46 16.48 -1.69 -4.46
C LEU A 46 15.20 -2.33 -5.01
N GLY A 47 14.17 -2.40 -4.16
CA GLY A 47 12.84 -2.95 -4.45
C GLY A 47 11.95 -2.94 -3.20
N ALA A 48 10.65 -3.08 -3.39
CA ALA A 48 9.72 -3.28 -2.27
C ALA A 48 9.69 -4.76 -1.89
N GLU A 49 9.57 -5.06 -0.59
CA GLU A 49 9.49 -6.44 -0.08
C GLU A 49 8.09 -6.69 0.47
N LEU A 50 7.37 -7.65 -0.11
CA LEU A 50 6.10 -8.12 0.43
C LEU A 50 6.36 -9.24 1.42
N ARG A 51 5.81 -9.12 2.63
CA ARG A 51 5.97 -10.11 3.69
C ARG A 51 4.62 -10.58 4.21
N VAL A 52 4.38 -11.88 4.20
CA VAL A 52 3.14 -12.46 4.72
C VAL A 52 3.45 -13.51 5.77
N ARG A 53 2.64 -13.52 6.82
CA ARG A 53 2.64 -14.60 7.80
C ARG A 53 1.44 -15.51 7.58
N VAL A 54 1.71 -16.79 7.37
CA VAL A 54 0.67 -17.85 7.28
C VAL A 54 0.95 -18.87 8.38
N GLY A 55 0.14 -18.85 9.44
CA GLY A 55 0.41 -19.63 10.64
C GLY A 55 1.76 -19.25 11.25
N ALA A 56 2.67 -20.23 11.35
CA ALA A 56 4.03 -20.02 11.87
C ALA A 56 5.07 -19.64 10.81
N LEU A 57 4.72 -19.66 9.52
CA LEU A 57 5.66 -19.37 8.42
C LEU A 57 5.59 -17.91 7.99
N GLU A 58 6.75 -17.27 7.85
CA GLU A 58 6.89 -15.96 7.20
C GLU A 58 7.43 -16.15 5.78
N ILE A 59 6.72 -15.62 4.80
CA ILE A 59 7.08 -15.64 3.39
C ILE A 59 7.42 -14.20 3.00
N ALA A 60 8.64 -13.98 2.54
CA ALA A 60 9.11 -12.70 2.00
C ALA A 60 9.39 -12.86 0.51
N THR A 61 8.95 -11.89 -0.31
CA THR A 61 9.24 -11.85 -1.73
C THR A 61 9.54 -10.42 -2.18
N ASP A 62 10.60 -10.27 -2.97
CA ASP A 62 10.93 -8.99 -3.60
C ASP A 62 10.01 -8.76 -4.80
N VAL A 63 9.38 -7.60 -4.82
CA VAL A 63 8.51 -7.16 -5.92
C VAL A 63 9.01 -5.87 -6.55
N ASP A 64 8.88 -5.81 -7.87
CA ASP A 64 8.98 -4.57 -8.60
C ASP A 64 7.59 -3.93 -8.65
N ILE A 65 7.47 -2.71 -8.11
CA ILE A 65 6.23 -1.93 -8.14
C ILE A 65 6.39 -0.81 -9.17
N ALA A 66 5.57 -0.83 -10.20
CA ALA A 66 5.40 0.30 -11.10
C ALA A 66 4.25 1.17 -10.61
N VAL A 67 4.47 2.49 -10.60
CA VAL A 67 3.50 3.49 -10.12
C VAL A 67 3.24 4.51 -11.24
N ALA A 68 1.96 4.77 -11.52
CA ALA A 68 1.53 5.83 -12.41
C ALA A 68 0.51 6.73 -11.70
N ALA A 69 0.84 8.00 -11.52
CA ALA A 69 -0.11 8.96 -10.93
C ALA A 69 -1.21 9.31 -11.94
N VAL A 70 -2.46 9.33 -11.47
CA VAL A 70 -3.62 9.73 -12.27
C VAL A 70 -4.14 11.06 -11.70
N PRO A 71 -3.98 12.19 -12.41
CA PRO A 71 -4.35 13.49 -11.89
C PRO A 71 -5.87 13.70 -11.84
N GLY A 72 -6.30 14.65 -11.00
CA GLY A 72 -7.67 15.18 -11.00
C GLY A 72 -8.75 14.18 -10.59
N GLN A 73 -8.41 13.18 -9.77
CA GLN A 73 -9.37 12.19 -9.33
C GLN A 73 -10.23 12.70 -8.17
N ARG A 74 -11.40 12.08 -8.03
CA ARG A 74 -12.42 12.42 -7.04
C ARG A 74 -12.80 11.17 -6.25
N SER A 75 -13.05 11.30 -4.96
CA SER A 75 -13.56 10.23 -4.10
C SER A 75 -15.01 9.87 -4.47
N PRO A 76 -15.59 8.77 -3.92
CA PRO A 76 -17.02 8.48 -4.08
C PRO A 76 -17.94 9.63 -3.65
N ASP A 77 -17.53 10.40 -2.63
CA ASP A 77 -18.24 11.59 -2.15
C ASP A 77 -17.84 12.90 -2.85
N ASP A 78 -17.26 12.81 -4.06
CA ASP A 78 -16.88 13.95 -4.91
C ASP A 78 -15.81 14.91 -4.32
N LYS A 79 -15.05 14.47 -3.32
CA LYS A 79 -13.92 15.21 -2.74
C LYS A 79 -12.65 14.99 -3.56
N PRO A 80 -11.65 15.90 -3.49
CA PRO A 80 -10.33 15.65 -4.07
C PRO A 80 -9.75 14.30 -3.62
N ALA A 81 -9.20 13.55 -4.57
CA ALA A 81 -8.55 12.28 -4.31
C ALA A 81 -7.25 12.15 -5.11
N THR A 82 -6.26 11.52 -4.49
CA THR A 82 -5.02 11.14 -5.15
C THR A 82 -5.11 9.68 -5.52
N ARG A 83 -4.92 9.37 -6.80
CA ARG A 83 -4.93 7.99 -7.31
C ARG A 83 -3.59 7.66 -7.93
N LEU A 84 -3.06 6.51 -7.54
CA LEU A 84 -1.86 5.92 -8.10
C LEU A 84 -2.24 4.55 -8.66
N ASP A 85 -2.12 4.37 -9.97
CA ASP A 85 -2.24 3.05 -10.57
C ASP A 85 -0.95 2.27 -10.33
N LEU A 86 -1.11 1.04 -9.85
CA LEU A 86 -0.05 0.16 -9.42
C LEU A 86 -0.04 -1.10 -10.27
N THR A 87 1.15 -1.52 -10.70
CA THR A 87 1.39 -2.89 -11.13
C THR A 87 2.50 -3.45 -10.26
N TRP A 88 2.25 -4.59 -9.61
CA TRP A 88 3.32 -5.35 -8.95
C TRP A 88 3.75 -6.51 -9.85
N ARG A 89 5.01 -6.92 -9.77
CA ARG A 89 5.48 -8.21 -10.31
C ARG A 89 6.54 -8.81 -9.40
N SER A 90 6.55 -10.14 -9.28
CA SER A 90 7.63 -10.85 -8.60
C SER A 90 8.92 -10.76 -9.40
N ARG A 91 9.98 -10.27 -8.77
CA ARG A 91 11.29 -10.12 -9.40
C ARG A 91 12.03 -11.44 -9.56
N ARG A 92 11.89 -12.34 -8.57
CA ARG A 92 12.66 -13.59 -8.51
C ARG A 92 12.00 -14.75 -9.24
N ARG A 93 10.66 -14.83 -9.26
CA ARG A 93 9.91 -15.93 -9.89
C ARG A 93 8.61 -15.44 -10.55
N PRO A 94 8.70 -14.80 -11.74
CA PRO A 94 7.51 -14.44 -12.51
C PRO A 94 6.65 -15.70 -12.77
N GLY A 95 5.35 -15.60 -12.51
CA GLY A 95 4.39 -16.69 -12.68
C GLY A 95 4.18 -17.64 -11.49
N MET A 96 5.05 -17.63 -10.46
CA MET A 96 4.83 -18.37 -9.20
C MET A 96 4.19 -17.53 -8.09
N PHE A 97 4.18 -16.21 -8.26
CA PHE A 97 3.48 -15.28 -7.39
C PHE A 97 2.44 -14.53 -8.22
N PRO A 98 1.30 -14.14 -7.61
CA PRO A 98 0.29 -13.37 -8.31
C PRO A 98 0.88 -12.11 -8.95
N GLU A 99 0.52 -11.81 -10.20
CA GLU A 99 0.63 -10.44 -10.71
C GLU A 99 -0.65 -9.69 -10.32
N MET A 100 -0.51 -8.45 -9.83
CA MET A 100 -1.61 -7.62 -9.37
C MET A 100 -1.52 -6.30 -10.09
N THR A 101 -2.70 -5.88 -10.54
CA THR A 101 -2.94 -4.54 -11.00
C THR A 101 -3.98 -3.93 -10.09
N GLY A 102 -3.76 -2.71 -9.65
CA GLY A 102 -4.71 -2.02 -8.79
C GLY A 102 -4.47 -0.53 -8.76
N SER A 103 -5.21 0.14 -7.90
CA SER A 103 -5.10 1.57 -7.67
C SER A 103 -5.05 1.81 -6.16
N LEU A 104 -4.05 2.59 -5.73
CA LEU A 104 -4.03 3.19 -4.41
C LEU A 104 -4.75 4.54 -4.48
N TRP A 105 -5.70 4.74 -3.60
CA TRP A 105 -6.48 5.95 -3.43
C TRP A 105 -6.13 6.58 -2.09
N ALA A 106 -6.02 7.90 -2.08
CA ALA A 106 -5.97 8.70 -0.87
C ALA A 106 -7.04 9.78 -0.95
N TYR A 107 -7.88 9.91 0.07
CA TYR A 107 -8.89 10.96 0.14
C TYR A 107 -9.26 11.28 1.59
N ALA A 108 -9.73 12.51 1.82
CA ALA A 108 -10.09 12.99 3.15
C ALA A 108 -11.37 12.31 3.67
N LEU A 109 -11.30 11.73 4.87
CA LEU A 109 -12.48 11.41 5.69
C LEU A 109 -12.86 12.56 6.62
N GLY A 110 -11.87 13.33 7.07
CA GLY A 110 -12.06 14.54 7.86
C GLY A 110 -10.87 15.49 7.73
N PRO A 111 -10.87 16.62 8.44
CA PRO A 111 -9.81 17.64 8.34
C PRO A 111 -8.40 17.15 8.70
N ARG A 112 -8.30 16.00 9.38
CA ARG A 112 -7.03 15.42 9.87
C ARG A 112 -6.96 13.91 9.67
N GLU A 113 -7.84 13.38 8.87
CA GLU A 113 -7.94 11.95 8.64
C GLU A 113 -8.06 11.70 7.15
N THR A 114 -7.09 10.96 6.64
CA THR A 114 -7.04 10.52 5.25
C THR A 114 -7.16 9.01 5.24
N GLN A 115 -8.10 8.50 4.45
CA GLN A 115 -8.15 7.07 4.15
C GLN A 115 -7.19 6.79 3.00
N ILE A 116 -6.37 5.77 3.17
CA ILE A 116 -5.63 5.13 2.09
C ILE A 116 -6.36 3.84 1.76
N GLU A 117 -6.70 3.64 0.50
CA GLU A 117 -7.43 2.47 0.03
C GLU A 117 -6.75 1.88 -1.20
N LEU A 118 -6.46 0.58 -1.15
CA LEU A 118 -6.02 -0.17 -2.32
C LEU A 118 -7.18 -1.00 -2.85
N VAL A 119 -7.51 -0.80 -4.12
CA VAL A 119 -8.45 -1.63 -4.87
C VAL A 119 -7.70 -2.28 -6.02
N GLY A 120 -7.75 -3.59 -6.15
CA GLY A 120 -7.00 -4.28 -7.19
C GLY A 120 -7.59 -5.62 -7.56
N THR A 121 -6.99 -6.20 -8.59
CA THR A 121 -7.24 -7.56 -9.01
C THR A 121 -5.92 -8.28 -9.17
N TYR A 122 -5.91 -9.57 -8.87
CA TYR A 122 -4.76 -10.40 -9.16
C TYR A 122 -5.16 -11.66 -9.94
N ASP A 123 -4.21 -12.14 -10.72
CA ASP A 123 -4.28 -13.43 -11.39
C ASP A 123 -3.56 -14.48 -10.53
N PRO A 124 -4.22 -15.58 -10.09
CA PRO A 124 -3.56 -16.65 -9.36
C PRO A 124 -2.42 -17.27 -10.17
N PRO A 125 -1.26 -17.60 -9.56
CA PRO A 125 -0.18 -18.27 -10.28
C PRO A 125 -0.62 -19.66 -10.76
N LEU A 126 -0.27 -19.97 -12.02
CA LEU A 126 -0.39 -21.26 -12.75
C LEU A 126 -1.67 -22.08 -12.50
N GLY A 127 -2.55 -22.12 -13.51
CA GLY A 127 -3.64 -23.09 -13.54
C GLY A 127 -3.13 -24.54 -13.51
N LEU A 128 -3.81 -25.40 -12.74
CA LEU A 128 -3.84 -26.87 -12.84
C LEU A 128 -2.63 -27.69 -12.33
N LEU A 129 -1.95 -27.31 -11.24
CA LEU A 129 -1.15 -28.30 -10.49
C LEU A 129 -1.34 -28.17 -8.97
N GLY A 130 -2.22 -29.03 -8.41
CA GLY A 130 -2.32 -29.33 -6.98
C GLY A 130 -3.45 -28.64 -6.21
N ASP A 131 -4.63 -29.26 -6.16
CA ASP A 131 -5.73 -29.10 -5.17
C ASP A 131 -6.29 -27.70 -4.85
N ALA A 132 -7.61 -27.62 -4.65
CA ALA A 132 -8.32 -26.41 -4.20
C ALA A 132 -7.78 -25.82 -2.87
N ILE A 133 -6.95 -26.59 -2.16
CA ILE A 133 -6.24 -26.18 -0.94
C ILE A 133 -5.19 -25.09 -1.25
N ASP A 134 -4.46 -25.19 -2.37
CA ASP A 134 -3.42 -24.21 -2.73
C ASP A 134 -4.03 -22.87 -3.18
N ALA A 135 -5.19 -22.88 -3.84
CA ALA A 135 -5.85 -21.66 -4.30
C ALA A 135 -6.37 -20.78 -3.15
N ILE A 136 -6.97 -21.40 -2.11
CA ILE A 136 -7.46 -20.68 -0.93
C ILE A 136 -6.28 -20.15 -0.10
N ALA A 137 -5.24 -20.96 0.10
CA ALA A 137 -4.04 -20.53 0.79
C ALA A 137 -3.37 -19.34 0.07
N MET A 138 -3.26 -19.40 -1.26
CA MET A 138 -2.68 -18.31 -2.06
C MET A 138 -3.55 -17.06 -2.07
N HIS A 139 -4.88 -17.18 -2.08
CA HIS A 139 -5.76 -16.02 -1.92
C HIS A 139 -5.53 -15.30 -0.60
N ARG A 140 -5.43 -16.05 0.51
CA ARG A 140 -5.13 -15.48 1.82
C ARG A 140 -3.74 -14.85 1.88
N ILE A 141 -2.77 -15.42 1.16
CA ILE A 141 -1.43 -14.82 1.03
C ILE A 141 -1.51 -13.50 0.26
N ALA A 142 -2.26 -13.44 -0.84
CA ALA A 142 -2.43 -12.22 -1.62
C ALA A 142 -3.13 -11.12 -0.79
N GLU A 143 -4.22 -11.47 -0.11
CA GLU A 143 -4.96 -10.55 0.77
C GLU A 143 -4.08 -10.03 1.91
N ALA A 144 -3.39 -10.92 2.63
CA ALA A 144 -2.50 -10.52 3.72
C ALA A 144 -1.29 -9.69 3.23
N SER A 145 -0.79 -9.94 2.01
CA SER A 145 0.26 -9.12 1.38
C SER A 145 -0.22 -7.69 1.18
N VAL A 146 -1.40 -7.52 0.57
CA VAL A 146 -1.98 -6.21 0.27
C VAL A 146 -2.34 -5.47 1.56
N GLN A 147 -2.94 -6.17 2.53
CA GLN A 147 -3.28 -5.58 3.82
C GLN A 147 -2.02 -5.05 4.52
N ARG A 148 -0.96 -5.86 4.60
CA ARG A 148 0.30 -5.42 5.21
C ARG A 148 0.92 -4.27 4.44
N PHE A 149 0.92 -4.31 3.11
CA PHE A 149 1.44 -3.23 2.27
C PHE A 149 0.75 -1.89 2.57
N VAL A 150 -0.58 -1.88 2.62
CA VAL A 150 -1.37 -0.69 2.95
C VAL A 150 -1.07 -0.22 4.38
N SER A 151 -0.97 -1.13 5.36
CA SER A 151 -0.65 -0.78 6.73
C SER A 151 0.78 -0.27 6.94
N ASP A 152 1.75 -0.81 6.21
CA ASP A 152 3.14 -0.36 6.24
C ASP A 152 3.23 1.07 5.67
N ILE A 153 2.53 1.36 4.55
CA ILE A 153 2.44 2.72 3.98
C ILE A 153 1.77 3.68 4.96
N ALA A 154 0.62 3.29 5.53
CA ALA A 154 -0.09 4.15 6.47
C ALA A 154 0.77 4.45 7.70
N THR A 155 1.46 3.44 8.23
CA THR A 155 2.38 3.60 9.37
C THR A 155 3.54 4.53 9.03
N TYR A 156 4.14 4.38 7.85
CA TYR A 156 5.21 5.24 7.38
C TYR A 156 4.75 6.70 7.20
N LEU A 157 3.60 6.93 6.57
CA LEU A 157 3.05 8.28 6.42
C LEU A 157 2.71 8.91 7.78
N ARG A 158 2.23 8.12 8.75
CA ARG A 158 1.99 8.58 10.12
C ARG A 158 3.30 8.95 10.84
N SER A 159 4.41 8.30 10.58
CA SER A 159 5.69 8.63 11.23
C SER A 159 6.37 9.84 10.61
N GLU A 160 6.32 9.99 9.29
CA GLU A 160 7.11 11.01 8.58
C GLU A 160 6.39 12.34 8.42
N LEU A 161 5.06 12.33 8.32
CA LEU A 161 4.30 13.56 8.13
C LEU A 161 4.06 14.25 9.47
N PRO A 162 4.14 15.59 9.52
CA PRO A 162 3.95 16.34 10.76
C PRO A 162 2.52 16.20 11.27
N VAL A 163 2.38 16.02 12.59
CA VAL A 163 1.07 16.15 13.25
C VAL A 163 0.65 17.62 13.18
N GLN A 164 -0.56 17.89 12.69
CA GLN A 164 -1.12 19.24 12.75
C GLN A 164 -1.65 19.50 14.17
N PRO A 165 -1.18 20.56 14.87
CA PRO A 165 -1.62 20.88 16.23
C PRO A 165 -3.13 21.16 16.26
N GLY A 166 -3.84 20.63 17.27
CA GLY A 166 -5.26 20.84 17.54
C GLY A 166 -5.72 22.30 17.46
N PRO A 167 -6.99 22.58 17.11
CA PRO A 167 -7.58 23.85 17.56
C PRO A 167 -7.49 23.88 19.09
N GLY A 168 -6.54 24.65 19.63
CA GLY A 168 -6.20 24.70 21.06
C GLY A 168 -4.73 24.41 21.41
N ASP A 169 -3.94 23.82 20.50
CA ASP A 169 -2.51 23.49 20.72
C ASP A 169 -1.56 24.64 20.34
N THR A 170 -2.05 25.88 20.25
CA THR A 170 -1.16 27.03 20.06
C THR A 170 -0.34 27.22 21.33
N PHE A 171 0.88 26.66 21.32
CA PHE A 171 1.87 26.96 22.33
C PHE A 171 2.10 28.47 22.35
N LEU A 172 1.79 29.09 23.49
CA LEU A 172 2.24 30.43 23.83
C LEU A 172 3.76 30.42 23.77
N VAL A 173 4.33 30.87 22.65
CA VAL A 173 5.75 31.22 22.60
C VAL A 173 5.87 32.51 23.42
N ALA A 174 6.18 32.37 24.70
CA ALA A 174 6.56 33.50 25.53
C ALA A 174 7.81 34.12 24.90
N VAL A 175 7.66 35.36 24.46
CA VAL A 175 8.78 36.21 24.06
C VAL A 175 9.47 36.64 25.35
N GLU A 176 10.71 36.19 25.57
CA GLU A 176 11.64 36.83 26.53
C GLU A 176 12.24 38.09 25.92
#